data_AF-A0A536C2P0-F1
#
_entry.id   AF-A0A536C2P0-F1
#
_cell.length_a   1.000
_cell.length_b   1.000
_cell.length_c   1.000
_cell.angle_alpha   90.00
_cell.angle_beta   90.00
_cell.angle_gamma   90.00
#
_symmetry.space_group_name_H-M   'P 1'
#
loop_
_entity.id
_entity.type
_entity.pdbx_description
1 polymer ?
#
loop_
_entity_poly.entity_id
_entity_poly.type
_entity_poly.pdbx_seq_one_letter_code
_entity_poly.pdbx_strand_id
1 'polypeptide(L)'
;SRFHLPEVGCSDSHHLQGIGTGYTTFPGKDAQDLKKALLASQTKAFGEYWDFVTHRRIAQLKFRRIGRNWARMGRSAVRAFARG
;
A
#
# COMPACT_ATOMS: atom_id res chain seq x y z
N SER A 1 -5.21 25.50 1.03
CA SER A 1 -4.55 24.66 0.00
C SER A 1 -5.09 25.05 -1.37
N ARG A 2 -4.34 24.88 -2.46
CA ARG A 2 -4.70 25.32 -3.83
C ARG A 2 -6.03 24.76 -4.35
N PHE A 3 -6.46 23.60 -3.87
CA PHE A 3 -7.62 22.87 -4.37
C PHE A 3 -8.76 22.72 -3.35
N HIS A 4 -8.58 23.22 -2.11
CA HIS A 4 -9.58 23.14 -1.03
C HIS A 4 -10.17 21.72 -0.80
N LEU A 5 -9.37 20.69 -1.06
CA LEU A 5 -9.77 19.30 -0.84
C LEU A 5 -9.44 18.87 0.61
N PRO A 6 -10.27 17.99 1.20
CA PRO A 6 -9.99 17.37 2.49
C PRO A 6 -8.71 16.53 2.44
N GLU A 7 -8.00 16.47 3.56
CA GLU A 7 -6.76 15.72 3.69
C GLU A 7 -7.06 14.24 3.99
N VAL A 8 -6.53 13.31 3.19
CA VAL A 8 -6.74 11.88 3.36
C VAL A 8 -5.44 11.09 3.23
N GLY A 9 -5.30 10.04 4.03
CA GLY A 9 -4.17 9.12 4.05
C GLY A 9 -4.61 7.67 4.11
N CYS A 10 -3.87 6.80 3.41
CA CYS A 10 -4.08 5.35 3.38
C CYS A 10 -2.74 4.63 3.27
N SER A 11 -2.64 3.44 3.87
CA SER A 11 -1.43 2.62 3.85
C SER A 11 -1.11 1.94 2.52
N ASP A 12 -2.05 1.88 1.57
CA ASP A 12 -1.93 1.18 0.26
C ASP A 12 -1.25 -0.21 0.37
N SER A 13 -1.62 -0.95 1.42
CA SER A 13 -0.83 -2.07 1.88
C SER A 13 -1.12 -3.36 1.12
N HIS A 14 -0.08 -3.87 0.47
CA HIS A 14 -0.07 -5.16 -0.21
C HIS A 14 0.56 -6.29 0.63
N HIS A 15 0.79 -6.02 1.92
CA HIS A 15 1.33 -6.97 2.89
C HIS A 15 0.86 -6.60 4.31
N LEU A 16 0.74 -7.60 5.19
CA LEU A 16 0.12 -7.46 6.52
C LEU A 16 0.78 -6.37 7.38
N GLN A 17 2.11 -6.26 7.34
CA GLN A 17 2.88 -5.32 8.16
C GLN A 17 2.66 -3.86 7.77
N GLY A 18 2.14 -3.58 6.57
CA GLY A 18 1.83 -2.22 6.16
C GLY A 18 0.45 -1.73 6.61
N ILE A 19 -0.46 -2.63 7.03
CA ILE A 19 -1.82 -2.23 7.38
C ILE A 19 -1.76 -1.21 8.53
N GLY A 20 -2.33 -0.04 8.29
CA GLY A 20 -2.37 1.04 9.28
C GLY A 20 -1.13 1.93 9.32
N THR A 21 -0.09 1.71 8.50
CA THR A 21 1.05 2.64 8.40
C THR A 21 0.68 3.98 7.77
N GLY A 22 -0.50 4.08 7.17
CA GLY A 22 -1.11 5.32 6.70
C GLY A 22 -2.61 5.27 6.95
N TYR A 23 -3.16 6.32 7.52
CA TYR A 23 -4.56 6.38 7.92
C TYR A 23 -5.07 7.82 7.93
N THR A 24 -6.40 7.96 8.03
CA THR A 24 -7.07 9.26 8.13
C THR A 24 -7.74 9.35 9.50
N THR A 25 -7.50 10.42 10.23
CA THR A 25 -8.24 10.72 11.47
C THR A 25 -9.40 11.66 11.18
N PHE A 26 -10.52 11.45 11.86
CA PHE A 26 -11.73 12.25 11.72
C PHE A 26 -12.58 12.18 13.00
N PRO A 27 -13.45 13.16 13.27
CA PRO A 27 -14.40 13.08 14.38
C PRO A 27 -15.50 12.06 14.09
N GLY A 28 -15.77 11.20 15.08
CA GLY A 28 -16.82 10.17 15.01
C GLY A 28 -16.24 8.76 14.95
N LYS A 29 -17.09 7.78 14.65
CA LYS A 29 -16.71 6.35 14.76
C LYS A 29 -17.30 5.43 13.69
N ASP A 30 -18.13 5.97 12.79
CA ASP A 30 -18.76 5.20 11.72
C ASP A 30 -18.51 5.83 10.34
N ALA A 31 -19.03 5.15 9.31
CA ALA A 31 -18.86 5.58 7.92
C ALA A 31 -19.62 6.88 7.61
N GLN A 32 -20.77 7.11 8.26
CA GLN A 32 -21.57 8.33 8.10
C GLN A 32 -20.83 9.53 8.68
N ASP A 33 -20.17 9.37 9.82
CA ASP A 33 -19.33 10.39 10.44
C ASP A 33 -18.12 10.72 9.56
N LEU A 34 -17.45 9.70 9.00
CA LEU A 34 -16.37 9.92 8.03
C LEU A 34 -16.85 10.74 6.82
N LYS A 35 -18.02 10.40 6.27
CA LYS A 35 -18.62 11.14 5.15
C LYS A 35 -18.86 12.61 5.53
N LYS A 36 -19.42 12.88 6.71
CA LYS A 36 -19.63 14.25 7.20
C LYS A 36 -18.30 15.00 7.37
N ALA A 37 -17.30 14.34 7.95
CA ALA A 37 -15.98 14.94 8.17
C ALA A 37 -15.26 15.26 6.84
N LEU A 38 -15.38 14.42 5.82
CA LEU A 38 -14.85 14.70 4.48
C LEU A 38 -15.50 15.95 3.86
N LEU A 39 -16.83 16.03 3.89
CA LEU A 39 -17.57 17.18 3.37
C LEU A 39 -17.25 18.48 4.12
N ALA A 40 -16.99 18.38 5.42
CA ALA A 40 -16.62 19.51 6.27
C ALA A 40 -15.10 19.80 6.32
N SER A 41 -14.27 19.05 5.59
CA SER A 41 -12.79 19.14 5.65
C SER A 41 -12.20 19.01 7.06
N GLN A 42 -12.79 18.14 7.89
CA GLN A 42 -12.37 17.82 9.26
C GLN A 42 -11.54 16.53 9.34
N THR A 43 -10.82 16.23 8.26
CA THR A 43 -9.97 15.05 8.13
C THR A 43 -8.50 15.47 8.17
N LYS A 44 -7.63 14.58 8.66
CA LYS A 44 -6.18 14.74 8.63
C LYS A 44 -5.53 13.41 8.26
N ALA A 45 -4.52 13.46 7.40
CA ALA A 45 -3.74 12.29 7.06
C ALA A 45 -2.64 12.09 8.09
N PHE A 46 -2.46 10.84 8.50
CA PHE A 46 -1.37 10.43 9.35
C PHE A 46 -0.75 9.16 8.77
N GLY A 47 0.48 8.90 9.19
CA GLY A 47 1.18 7.70 8.82
C GLY A 47 2.62 7.72 9.31
N GLU A 48 3.27 6.58 9.14
CA GLU A 48 4.68 6.43 9.37
C GLU A 48 5.44 6.91 8.15
N TYR A 49 6.36 7.85 8.36
CA TYR A 49 7.32 8.22 7.33
C TYR A 49 8.40 7.15 7.24
N TRP A 50 8.59 6.60 6.05
CA TRP A 50 9.57 5.56 5.84
C TRP A 50 10.98 6.14 5.85
N ASP A 51 11.81 5.61 6.75
CA ASP A 51 13.24 5.85 6.69
C ASP A 51 13.90 5.09 5.53
N PHE A 52 15.19 5.35 5.31
CA PHE A 52 15.98 4.68 4.26
C PHE A 52 16.05 3.16 4.45
N VAL A 53 16.03 2.69 5.68
CA VAL A 53 16.13 1.26 6.01
C VAL A 53 14.85 0.54 5.59
N THR A 54 13.70 1.12 5.89
CA THR A 54 12.37 0.63 5.52
C THR A 54 12.20 0.61 4.02
N HIS A 55 12.62 1.68 3.32
CA HIS A 55 12.64 1.72 1.86
C HIS A 55 13.46 0.57 1.25
N ARG A 56 14.68 0.35 1.75
CA ARG A 56 15.54 -0.75 1.28
C ARG A 56 14.92 -2.12 1.51
N ARG A 57 14.33 -2.35 2.68
CA ARG A 57 13.67 -3.62 3.02
C ARG A 57 12.49 -3.90 2.10
N ILE A 58 11.62 -2.92 1.87
CA ILE A 58 10.48 -3.04 0.95
C ILE A 58 10.95 -3.33 -0.48
N ALA A 59 11.99 -2.62 -0.95
CA ALA A 59 12.57 -2.84 -2.27
C ALA A 59 13.12 -4.27 -2.42
N GLN A 60 13.85 -4.77 -1.43
CA GLN A 60 14.35 -6.15 -1.41
C GLN A 60 13.22 -7.19 -1.49
N LEU A 61 12.11 -6.98 -0.78
CA LEU A 61 10.95 -7.88 -0.85
C LEU A 61 10.33 -7.91 -2.26
N LYS A 62 10.25 -6.74 -2.93
CA LYS A 62 9.80 -6.64 -4.32
C LYS A 62 10.74 -7.39 -5.27
N PHE A 63 12.05 -7.19 -5.16
CA PHE A 63 13.05 -7.90 -5.99
C PHE A 63 13.02 -9.42 -5.80
N ARG A 64 12.93 -9.90 -4.54
CA ARG A 64 12.80 -11.34 -4.26
C ARG A 64 11.55 -11.94 -4.92
N ARG A 65 10.43 -11.21 -4.96
CA ARG A 65 9.21 -11.67 -5.64
C ARG A 65 9.41 -11.74 -7.16
N ILE A 66 10.06 -10.76 -7.76
CA ILE A 66 10.39 -10.75 -9.20
C ILE A 66 11.26 -11.97 -9.53
N GLY A 67 12.35 -12.21 -8.79
CA GLY A 67 13.22 -13.37 -9.03
C GLY A 67 12.47 -14.70 -8.94
N ARG A 68 11.58 -14.87 -7.95
CA ARG A 68 10.74 -16.08 -7.85
C ARG A 68 9.80 -16.26 -9.04
N ASN A 69 9.21 -15.17 -9.55
CA ASN A 69 8.35 -15.21 -10.73
C ASN A 69 9.13 -15.63 -11.98
N TRP A 70 10.33 -15.06 -12.20
CA TRP A 70 11.22 -15.44 -13.31
C TRP A 70 11.61 -16.92 -13.25
N ALA A 71 12.02 -17.40 -12.08
CA ALA A 71 12.36 -18.82 -11.89
C ALA A 71 11.16 -19.73 -12.16
N ARG A 72 9.94 -19.30 -11.81
CA ARG A 72 8.70 -20.05 -12.11
C ARG A 72 8.42 -20.09 -13.61
N MET A 73 8.57 -18.97 -14.33
CA MET A 73 8.39 -18.93 -15.78
C MET A 73 9.41 -19.82 -16.51
N GLY A 74 10.68 -19.78 -16.13
CA GLY A 74 11.72 -20.63 -16.71
C GLY A 74 11.40 -22.12 -16.54
N ARG A 75 10.96 -22.54 -15.35
CA ARG A 75 10.52 -23.93 -15.11
C ARG A 75 9.29 -24.31 -15.94
N SER A 76 8.35 -23.40 -16.14
CA SER A 76 7.18 -23.64 -16.99
C SER A 76 7.57 -23.82 -18.46
N ALA A 77 8.52 -23.01 -18.97
CA ALA A 77 9.02 -23.13 -20.34
C ALA A 77 9.73 -24.47 -20.57
N VAL A 78 10.60 -24.89 -19.65
CA VAL A 78 11.27 -26.20 -19.70
C VAL A 78 10.25 -27.35 -19.72
N ARG A 79 9.21 -27.28 -18.88
CA ARG A 79 8.13 -28.28 -18.85
C ARG A 79 7.25 -28.29 -20.10
N ALA A 80 7.14 -27.18 -20.81
CA ALA A 80 6.40 -27.11 -22.07
C ALA A 80 7.20 -27.78 -23.19
N PHE A 81 8.50 -27.50 -23.26
CA PHE A 81 9.40 -28.13 -24.22
C PHE A 81 9.51 -29.65 -24.01
N ALA A 82 9.63 -30.12 -22.76
CA ALA A 82 9.74 -31.55 -22.46
C ALA A 82 8.43 -32.36 -22.68
N ARG A 83 7.32 -31.71 -23.04
CA ARG A 83 6.02 -32.33 -23.30
C ARG A 83 5.56 -32.22 -24.75
N GLY A 84 6.32 -31.52 -25.60
CA GLY A 84 6.15 -31.53 -27.06
C GLY A 84 7.12 -32.50 -27.70
#